data_AF-A0A366H4C1-F1
#
_entry.id   AF-A0A366H4C1-F1
#
_cell.length_a   1.000
_cell.length_b   1.000
_cell.length_c   1.000
_cell.angle_alpha   90.00
_cell.angle_beta   90.00
_cell.angle_gamma   90.00
#
_symmetry.space_group_name_H-M   'P 1'
#
loop_
_entity.id
_entity.type
_entity.pdbx_description
1 polymer ?
#
loop_
_entity_poly.entity_id
_entity_poly.type
_entity_poly.pdbx_seq_one_letter_code
_entity_poly.pdbx_strand_id
1 'polypeptide(L)'
;MDEWAPTMDADKAPEDDSSPDFSDPQAGWDEEKRARLERVNDEAMRAAVATIQNSGREGRVGRMDFMGDRHRMYMGMYIKRDTGDLEPWAVIGDHWDKFGKLAPEVVFLAEERSWTLGAVIGPRLGLRLWPLLSPRAKANYLAGTSLLTEIEKRLVLMPEYSDMEVDWDADSLAAFVCNAIYYEKNDRFLRAVSGRDLRAMTITRNRDGQHGWVAEDIPEPERRLVDVFYECALRSMNVPVLKYCLQHGAEPNPLLETRKYTTRWSTALSYLMDKYNDSTGYRTHPKGLVDLILQHHPAGEGHPLEGLNRPLYMAWSNKRLDAVDRLLDLGAKFEGGFFARTPLSPEVKAQVLPPSVSRMAVSNEFGLSIRDRAKLNELWEAVSDAIPLSPWHEVPWYEGGWCAYKMFGNFMGTVLYRNDPTYLQRFLSRGMPLKLTLPDVVYAMHRDPREAFSAVLRAKGLNPDATIARLRRCMSVLRPAWHGD
;
A
#
# COMPACT_ATOMS: atom_id res chain seq x y z
N MET A 1 -111.01 27.72 -27.77
CA MET A 1 -111.21 28.78 -28.77
C MET A 1 -110.39 29.95 -28.28
N ASP A 2 -109.21 30.09 -28.89
CA ASP A 2 -108.33 31.24 -29.08
C ASP A 2 -108.65 32.45 -28.19
N GLU A 3 -107.84 32.74 -27.17
CA GLU A 3 -106.54 33.44 -27.27
C GLU A 3 -106.58 34.67 -28.17
N TRP A 4 -106.44 35.84 -27.55
CA TRP A 4 -105.67 36.98 -28.05
C TRP A 4 -105.18 37.80 -26.85
N ALA A 5 -103.87 38.07 -26.85
CA ALA A 5 -103.10 38.86 -25.89
C ALA A 5 -103.36 40.39 -26.09
N PRO A 6 -102.74 41.37 -25.36
CA PRO A 6 -101.31 41.40 -25.01
C PRO A 6 -100.87 42.05 -23.66
N THR A 7 -99.70 41.56 -23.21
CA THR A 7 -98.55 42.18 -22.49
C THR A 7 -98.74 43.43 -21.62
N MET A 8 -98.25 43.33 -20.37
CA MET A 8 -97.58 44.43 -19.68
C MET A 8 -96.39 43.92 -18.84
N ASP A 9 -95.33 44.71 -18.89
CA ASP A 9 -93.95 44.47 -18.48
C ASP A 9 -93.73 44.12 -17.01
N ALA A 10 -92.85 43.13 -16.82
CA ALA A 10 -92.23 42.76 -15.56
C ALA A 10 -90.84 43.38 -15.48
N ASP A 11 -90.76 44.65 -15.08
CA ASP A 11 -89.50 45.32 -14.75
C ASP A 11 -89.55 45.83 -13.30
N LYS A 12 -88.83 45.12 -12.41
CA LYS A 12 -88.05 45.61 -11.25
C LYS A 12 -87.94 44.56 -10.14
N ALA A 13 -86.88 43.76 -10.20
CA ALA A 13 -86.16 43.31 -9.01
C ALA A 13 -84.77 43.99 -9.04
N PRO A 14 -84.32 44.66 -7.96
CA PRO A 14 -83.07 45.40 -7.98
C PRO A 14 -81.86 44.47 -7.84
N GLU A 15 -80.93 44.69 -8.77
CA GLU A 15 -79.47 44.73 -8.58
C GLU A 15 -78.79 43.51 -7.96
N ASP A 16 -78.36 42.67 -8.89
CA ASP A 16 -77.08 41.96 -8.95
C ASP A 16 -75.99 42.55 -8.03
N ASP A 17 -75.75 41.86 -6.92
CA ASP A 17 -74.59 42.03 -6.05
C ASP A 17 -73.39 41.46 -6.82
N SER A 18 -72.71 42.32 -7.58
CA SER A 18 -71.46 41.98 -8.26
C SER A 18 -70.42 41.61 -7.19
N SER A 19 -70.34 40.31 -6.88
CA SER A 19 -69.27 39.76 -6.07
C SER A 19 -67.95 40.14 -6.76
N PRO A 20 -67.01 40.80 -6.06
CA PRO A 20 -65.74 41.17 -6.66
C PRO A 20 -65.09 39.91 -7.21
N ASP A 21 -64.60 40.00 -8.44
CA ASP A 21 -63.81 38.97 -9.10
C ASP A 21 -62.60 38.68 -8.20
N PHE A 22 -62.72 37.63 -7.38
CA PHE A 22 -61.61 37.07 -6.62
C PHE A 22 -60.73 36.36 -7.63
N SER A 23 -59.96 37.12 -8.40
CA SER A 23 -58.75 36.61 -9.05
C SER A 23 -57.95 35.90 -7.96
N ASP A 24 -57.81 34.59 -8.09
CA ASP A 24 -57.34 33.68 -7.06
C ASP A 24 -56.12 34.24 -6.29
N PRO A 25 -56.28 34.74 -5.05
CA PRO A 25 -55.18 35.29 -4.25
C PRO A 25 -54.09 34.25 -4.01
N GLN A 26 -54.43 32.97 -4.16
CA GLN A 26 -53.53 31.84 -4.05
C GLN A 26 -52.43 31.88 -5.12
N ALA A 27 -52.75 32.31 -6.35
CA ALA A 27 -51.77 32.40 -7.44
C ALA A 27 -50.69 33.46 -7.14
N GLY A 28 -51.09 34.62 -6.63
CA GLY A 28 -50.16 35.69 -6.22
C GLY A 28 -49.31 35.29 -5.00
N TRP A 29 -49.90 34.57 -4.04
CA TRP A 29 -49.18 34.04 -2.87
C TRP A 29 -48.21 32.93 -3.24
N ASP A 30 -48.58 32.05 -4.16
CA ASP A 30 -47.71 30.98 -4.66
C ASP A 30 -46.54 31.55 -5.47
N GLU A 31 -46.76 32.62 -6.23
CA GLU A 31 -45.72 33.34 -6.97
C GLU A 31 -44.76 34.08 -6.02
N GLU A 32 -45.28 34.79 -5.01
CA GLU A 32 -44.45 35.46 -3.99
C GLU A 32 -43.64 34.43 -3.16
N LYS A 33 -44.27 33.31 -2.79
CA LYS A 33 -43.61 32.20 -2.09
C LYS A 33 -42.52 31.56 -2.95
N ARG A 34 -42.75 31.37 -4.26
CA ARG A 34 -41.75 30.88 -5.20
C ARG A 34 -40.57 31.86 -5.30
N ALA A 35 -40.83 33.14 -5.50
CA ALA A 35 -39.79 34.17 -5.59
C ALA A 35 -38.97 34.30 -4.31
N ARG A 36 -39.62 34.17 -3.13
CA ARG A 36 -38.92 34.14 -1.84
C ARG A 36 -38.04 32.90 -1.70
N LEU A 37 -38.53 31.73 -2.10
CA LEU A 37 -37.76 30.49 -2.06
C LEU A 37 -36.56 30.56 -3.01
N GLU A 38 -36.70 31.14 -4.20
CA GLU A 38 -35.58 31.37 -5.13
C GLU A 38 -34.49 32.25 -4.50
N ARG A 39 -34.85 33.40 -3.90
CA ARG A 39 -33.88 34.28 -3.23
C ARG A 39 -33.10 33.58 -2.11
N VAL A 40 -33.79 32.83 -1.25
CA VAL A 40 -33.14 32.09 -0.14
C VAL A 40 -32.18 31.02 -0.70
N ASN A 41 -32.56 30.34 -1.78
CA ASN A 41 -31.70 29.35 -2.43
C ASN A 41 -30.47 30.00 -3.08
N ASP A 42 -30.61 31.18 -3.69
CA ASP A 42 -29.49 31.92 -4.29
C ASP A 42 -28.51 32.47 -3.25
N GLU A 43 -29.00 32.88 -2.07
CA GLU A 43 -28.16 33.25 -0.94
C GLU A 43 -27.39 32.05 -0.39
N ALA A 44 -28.07 30.90 -0.23
CA ALA A 44 -27.43 29.65 0.20
C ALA A 44 -26.35 29.19 -0.82
N MET A 45 -26.63 29.30 -2.12
CA MET A 45 -25.68 28.97 -3.19
C MET A 45 -24.44 29.88 -3.12
N ARG A 46 -24.62 31.20 -3.00
CA ARG A 46 -23.51 32.15 -2.88
C ARG A 46 -22.66 31.89 -1.62
N ALA A 47 -23.29 31.58 -0.50
CA ALA A 47 -22.58 31.22 0.73
C ALA A 47 -21.78 29.91 0.57
N ALA A 48 -22.33 28.91 -0.12
CA ALA A 48 -21.65 27.65 -0.40
C ALA A 48 -20.42 27.86 -1.31
N VAL A 49 -20.57 28.64 -2.39
CA VAL A 49 -19.44 29.00 -3.28
C VAL A 49 -18.34 29.72 -2.52
N ALA A 50 -18.69 30.74 -1.73
CA ALA A 50 -17.73 31.47 -0.92
C ALA A 50 -17.01 30.57 0.10
N THR A 51 -17.74 29.64 0.72
CA THR A 51 -17.17 28.67 1.66
C THR A 51 -16.14 27.78 1.00
N ILE A 52 -16.42 27.25 -0.19
CA ILE A 52 -15.48 26.39 -0.92
C ILE A 52 -14.28 27.20 -1.41
N GLN A 53 -14.47 28.42 -1.90
CA GLN A 53 -13.38 29.31 -2.32
C GLN A 53 -12.43 29.64 -1.16
N ASN A 54 -12.99 29.85 0.04
CA ASN A 54 -12.23 30.14 1.24
C ASN A 54 -11.69 28.89 1.94
N SER A 55 -12.21 27.70 1.61
CA SER A 55 -11.58 26.44 1.99
C SER A 55 -10.18 26.40 1.37
N GLY A 56 -9.18 25.88 2.09
CA GLY A 56 -7.77 25.95 1.73
C GLY A 56 -7.42 25.33 0.36
N ARG A 57 -6.20 24.85 0.15
CA ARG A 57 -5.82 24.28 -1.16
C ARG A 57 -6.68 23.07 -1.55
N GLU A 58 -6.80 22.80 -2.86
CA GLU A 58 -7.54 21.65 -3.41
C GLU A 58 -7.13 20.35 -2.69
N GLY A 59 -8.11 19.66 -2.11
CA GLY A 59 -7.88 18.40 -1.41
C GLY A 59 -7.70 17.28 -2.41
N ARG A 60 -6.45 16.94 -2.74
CA ARG A 60 -6.11 15.82 -3.62
C ARG A 60 -5.92 14.55 -2.81
N VAL A 61 -7.02 13.83 -2.59
CA VAL A 61 -7.00 12.52 -1.94
C VAL A 61 -7.04 11.45 -3.04
N GLY A 62 -5.96 10.67 -3.17
CA GLY A 62 -5.91 9.56 -4.12
C GLY A 62 -5.01 8.45 -3.59
N ARG A 63 -5.44 7.19 -3.76
CA ARG A 63 -4.72 5.98 -3.33
C ARG A 63 -3.51 5.70 -4.23
N MET A 64 -2.55 6.63 -4.24
CA MET A 64 -1.30 6.51 -4.98
C MET A 64 -0.20 5.90 -4.11
N ASP A 65 -0.24 6.18 -2.81
CA ASP A 65 0.68 5.60 -1.84
C ASP A 65 0.01 4.45 -1.07
N PHE A 66 -0.01 3.27 -1.69
CA PHE A 66 -0.50 2.04 -1.06
C PHE A 66 0.24 1.67 0.25
N MET A 67 1.34 2.35 0.57
CA MET A 67 2.20 2.04 1.71
C MET A 67 1.86 2.88 2.94
N GLY A 68 1.54 4.16 2.75
CA GLY A 68 0.98 5.02 3.79
C GLY A 68 -0.47 4.68 4.12
N ASP A 69 -1.28 4.28 3.13
CA ASP A 69 -2.73 4.28 3.24
C ASP A 69 -3.38 2.94 3.58
N ARG A 70 -2.69 1.79 3.52
CA ARG A 70 -3.32 0.51 3.88
C ARG A 70 -3.81 0.46 5.33
N HIS A 71 -3.23 1.28 6.21
CA HIS A 71 -3.73 1.48 7.59
C HIS A 71 -4.83 2.55 7.66
N ARG A 72 -4.79 3.59 6.81
CA ARG A 72 -5.92 4.52 6.62
C ARG A 72 -7.16 3.83 6.03
N MET A 73 -7.00 2.73 5.28
CA MET A 73 -8.11 1.94 4.76
C MET A 73 -8.97 1.29 5.85
N TYR A 74 -8.38 0.89 6.98
CA TYR A 74 -9.12 0.22 8.06
C TYR A 74 -9.58 1.17 9.18
N MET A 75 -8.87 2.29 9.40
CA MET A 75 -9.14 3.22 10.51
C MET A 75 -9.49 4.65 10.06
N GLY A 76 -9.21 5.00 8.80
CA GLY A 76 -9.31 6.36 8.25
C GLY A 76 -10.47 6.58 7.29
N MET A 77 -11.39 5.61 7.13
CA MET A 77 -12.70 5.83 6.47
C MET A 77 -13.62 6.79 7.25
N TYR A 78 -13.09 7.45 8.28
CA TYR A 78 -13.55 8.77 8.63
C TYR A 78 -12.76 9.80 7.81
N ILE A 79 -13.16 10.04 6.55
CA ILE A 79 -13.52 11.45 6.27
C ILE A 79 -14.48 11.71 7.41
N LYS A 80 -14.08 12.49 8.43
CA LYS A 80 -14.98 12.75 9.56
C LYS A 80 -16.31 13.10 8.88
N ARG A 81 -17.36 12.30 9.10
CA ARG A 81 -18.68 12.62 8.56
C ARG A 81 -19.14 14.01 9.03
N ASP A 82 -18.46 14.56 10.04
CA ASP A 82 -18.49 15.94 10.55
C ASP A 82 -17.63 16.97 9.78
N THR A 83 -17.04 16.66 8.62
CA THR A 83 -16.36 17.70 7.84
C THR A 83 -17.42 18.54 7.14
N GLY A 84 -17.61 19.77 7.60
CA GLY A 84 -18.44 20.81 6.96
C GLY A 84 -18.05 21.14 5.51
N ASP A 85 -17.15 20.38 4.89
CA ASP A 85 -16.76 20.47 3.49
C ASP A 85 -17.78 19.77 2.57
N LEU A 86 -18.55 18.78 3.04
CA LEU A 86 -19.55 18.06 2.23
C LEU A 86 -20.83 18.88 1.98
N GLU A 87 -21.26 19.66 2.97
CA GLU A 87 -22.52 20.39 2.96
C GLU A 87 -22.58 21.50 1.89
N PRO A 88 -21.56 22.37 1.71
CA PRO A 88 -21.55 23.39 0.67
C PRO A 88 -21.71 22.80 -0.75
N TRP A 89 -21.03 21.69 -0.98
CA TRP A 89 -21.03 20.98 -2.24
C TRP A 89 -22.39 20.32 -2.55
N ALA A 90 -23.06 19.74 -1.54
CA ALA A 90 -24.41 19.19 -1.69
C ALA A 90 -25.45 20.27 -2.01
N VAL A 91 -25.37 21.44 -1.36
CA VAL A 91 -26.26 22.60 -1.63
C VAL A 91 -26.19 23.03 -3.10
N ILE A 92 -24.99 23.06 -3.68
CA ILE A 92 -24.79 23.39 -5.11
C ILE A 92 -25.48 22.35 -6.01
N GLY A 93 -25.35 21.06 -5.69
CA GLY A 93 -25.99 19.97 -6.43
C GLY A 93 -27.53 20.08 -6.42
N ASP A 94 -28.11 20.26 -5.24
CA ASP A 94 -29.56 20.35 -5.06
C ASP A 94 -30.17 21.60 -5.72
N HIS A 95 -29.45 22.74 -5.65
CA HIS A 95 -29.87 23.97 -6.32
C HIS A 95 -29.94 23.77 -7.84
N TRP A 96 -28.89 23.20 -8.44
CA TRP A 96 -28.89 22.91 -9.87
C TRP A 96 -29.99 21.92 -10.28
N ASP A 97 -30.23 20.87 -9.49
CA ASP A 97 -31.32 19.91 -9.74
C ASP A 97 -32.70 20.56 -9.81
N LYS A 98 -32.88 21.64 -9.04
CA LYS A 98 -34.14 22.38 -8.97
C LYS A 98 -34.30 23.42 -10.07
N PHE A 99 -33.23 24.08 -10.49
CA PHE A 99 -33.32 25.29 -11.34
C PHE A 99 -32.67 25.16 -12.72
N GLY A 100 -31.83 24.14 -12.95
CA GLY A 100 -31.19 23.88 -14.25
C GLY A 100 -30.29 25.02 -14.77
N LYS A 101 -29.90 25.96 -13.91
CA LYS A 101 -28.98 27.08 -14.21
C LYS A 101 -27.87 27.14 -13.17
N LEU A 102 -26.63 27.10 -13.62
CA LEU A 102 -25.42 27.12 -12.80
C LEU A 102 -24.84 28.50 -12.96
N ALA A 103 -24.54 29.14 -11.84
CA ALA A 103 -23.82 30.41 -11.87
C ALA A 103 -22.41 30.18 -12.44
N PRO A 104 -21.87 31.08 -13.28
CA PRO A 104 -20.52 30.96 -13.85
C PRO A 104 -19.43 30.69 -12.79
N GLU A 105 -19.59 31.24 -11.59
CA GLU A 105 -18.72 31.05 -10.44
C GLU A 105 -18.62 29.59 -10.01
N VAL A 106 -19.71 28.81 -10.17
CA VAL A 106 -19.73 27.39 -9.83
C VAL A 106 -18.97 26.57 -10.87
N VAL A 107 -19.08 26.92 -12.16
CA VAL A 107 -18.33 26.24 -13.23
C VAL A 107 -16.83 26.49 -13.04
N PHE A 108 -16.44 27.75 -12.81
CA PHE A 108 -15.05 28.11 -12.51
C PHE A 108 -14.51 27.34 -11.29
N LEU A 109 -15.29 27.30 -10.20
CA LEU A 109 -14.91 26.59 -8.98
C LEU A 109 -14.80 25.07 -9.20
N ALA A 110 -15.69 24.51 -9.99
CA ALA A 110 -15.66 23.10 -10.38
C ALA A 110 -14.42 22.78 -11.21
N GLU A 111 -13.98 23.67 -12.10
CA GLU A 111 -12.72 23.51 -12.82
C GLU A 111 -11.50 23.58 -11.88
N GLU A 112 -11.46 24.57 -10.98
CA GLU A 112 -10.36 24.76 -10.04
C GLU A 112 -10.25 23.60 -9.04
N ARG A 113 -11.39 23.04 -8.61
CA ARG A 113 -11.50 22.03 -7.54
C ARG A 113 -12.03 20.68 -8.04
N SER A 114 -11.80 20.36 -9.31
CA SER A 114 -12.35 19.17 -9.96
C SER A 114 -12.04 17.86 -9.22
N TRP A 115 -10.86 17.75 -8.58
CA TRP A 115 -10.53 16.55 -7.82
C TRP A 115 -11.43 16.39 -6.60
N THR A 116 -11.55 17.46 -5.80
CA THR A 116 -12.39 17.46 -4.59
C THR A 116 -13.85 17.24 -4.97
N LEU A 117 -14.32 17.88 -6.03
CA LEU A 117 -15.65 17.66 -6.60
C LEU A 117 -15.89 16.16 -6.89
N GLY A 118 -14.92 15.49 -7.50
CA GLY A 118 -15.00 14.05 -7.77
C GLY A 118 -15.01 13.19 -6.50
N ALA A 119 -14.16 13.50 -5.52
CA ALA A 119 -14.01 12.71 -4.29
C ALA A 119 -15.21 12.83 -3.31
N VAL A 120 -15.85 14.00 -3.28
CA VAL A 120 -16.82 14.39 -2.23
C VAL A 120 -18.28 14.21 -2.67
N ILE A 121 -18.61 14.48 -3.94
CA ILE A 121 -20.01 14.48 -4.42
C ILE A 121 -20.30 13.36 -5.42
N GLY A 122 -19.28 12.71 -6.00
CA GLY A 122 -19.41 11.87 -7.20
C GLY A 122 -20.68 11.02 -7.17
N PRO A 123 -21.66 11.18 -8.11
CA PRO A 123 -21.60 11.59 -9.53
C PRO A 123 -22.59 12.70 -9.92
N ARG A 124 -23.51 13.11 -9.04
CA ARG A 124 -24.76 13.80 -9.43
C ARG A 124 -24.47 15.13 -10.13
N LEU A 125 -23.65 15.96 -9.50
CA LEU A 125 -23.24 17.25 -10.05
C LEU A 125 -22.18 17.06 -11.16
N GLY A 126 -21.27 16.12 -10.98
CA GLY A 126 -20.17 15.89 -11.93
C GLY A 126 -20.59 15.35 -13.30
N LEU A 127 -21.59 14.47 -13.39
CA LEU A 127 -22.16 14.02 -14.67
C LEU A 127 -22.75 15.19 -15.47
N ARG A 128 -23.35 16.16 -14.77
CA ARG A 128 -24.01 17.32 -15.38
C ARG A 128 -23.01 18.41 -15.74
N LEU A 129 -21.96 18.57 -14.94
CA LEU A 129 -20.85 19.47 -15.22
C LEU A 129 -19.88 18.91 -16.27
N TRP A 130 -19.85 17.59 -16.49
CA TRP A 130 -18.90 16.92 -17.39
C TRP A 130 -18.74 17.62 -18.76
N PRO A 131 -19.82 18.01 -19.47
CA PRO A 131 -19.69 18.67 -20.77
C PRO A 131 -19.05 20.07 -20.68
N LEU A 132 -19.06 20.70 -19.51
CA LEU A 132 -18.57 22.05 -19.25
C LEU A 132 -17.12 22.07 -18.73
N LEU A 133 -16.59 20.94 -18.27
CA LEU A 133 -15.24 20.85 -17.76
C LEU A 133 -14.22 20.85 -18.90
N SER A 134 -13.14 21.62 -18.76
CA SER A 134 -11.96 21.48 -19.61
C SER A 134 -11.36 20.06 -19.55
N PRO A 135 -10.61 19.63 -20.58
CA PRO A 135 -9.96 18.31 -20.60
C PRO A 135 -9.10 18.01 -19.36
N ARG A 136 -8.44 19.04 -18.83
CA ARG A 136 -7.64 18.97 -17.62
C ARG A 136 -8.49 18.76 -16.35
N ALA A 137 -9.57 19.53 -16.22
CA ALA A 137 -10.53 19.40 -15.13
C ALA A 137 -11.19 18.01 -15.12
N LYS A 138 -11.52 17.47 -16.29
CA LYS A 138 -12.01 16.09 -16.45
C LYS A 138 -11.04 15.05 -15.87
N ALA A 139 -9.73 15.17 -16.12
CA ALA A 139 -8.73 14.26 -15.56
C ALA A 139 -8.72 14.28 -14.03
N ASN A 140 -8.73 15.48 -13.44
CA ASN A 140 -8.76 15.67 -11.98
C ASN A 140 -10.06 15.11 -11.37
N TYR A 141 -11.21 15.35 -12.02
CA TYR A 141 -12.49 14.80 -11.60
C TYR A 141 -12.52 13.27 -11.61
N LEU A 142 -12.00 12.65 -12.68
CA LEU A 142 -11.88 11.19 -12.76
C LEU A 142 -10.93 10.65 -11.68
N ALA A 143 -9.81 11.33 -11.43
CA ALA A 143 -8.89 10.96 -10.35
C ALA A 143 -9.57 10.96 -8.97
N GLY A 144 -10.35 12.01 -8.65
CA GLY A 144 -11.12 12.11 -7.41
C GLY A 144 -12.22 11.05 -7.28
N THR A 145 -13.00 10.83 -8.35
CA THR A 145 -14.10 9.83 -8.36
C THR A 145 -13.61 8.39 -8.40
N SER A 146 -12.36 8.13 -8.82
CA SER A 146 -11.83 6.76 -9.01
C SER A 146 -11.89 5.87 -7.76
N LEU A 147 -11.98 6.45 -6.57
CA LEU A 147 -12.16 5.72 -5.30
C LEU A 147 -13.54 5.06 -5.20
N LEU A 148 -14.55 5.64 -5.85
CA LEU A 148 -15.93 5.15 -5.90
C LEU A 148 -16.06 3.87 -6.75
N THR A 149 -15.01 3.44 -7.44
CA THR A 149 -14.93 2.15 -8.15
C THR A 149 -15.25 0.94 -7.22
N GLU A 150 -15.08 1.08 -5.90
CA GLU A 150 -15.55 0.09 -4.91
C GLU A 150 -17.08 -0.09 -4.91
N ILE A 151 -17.79 1.03 -5.05
CA ILE A 151 -19.24 1.18 -4.90
C ILE A 151 -19.96 0.91 -6.24
N GLU A 152 -19.23 0.90 -7.35
CA GLU A 152 -19.76 0.64 -8.71
C GLU A 152 -20.56 -0.65 -8.85
N LYS A 153 -20.39 -1.64 -7.97
CA LYS A 153 -21.24 -2.84 -7.98
C LYS A 153 -22.73 -2.54 -7.72
N ARG A 154 -23.10 -1.33 -7.27
CA ARG A 154 -24.48 -0.97 -6.94
C ARG A 154 -24.99 0.32 -7.60
N LEU A 155 -24.11 1.21 -8.07
CA LEU A 155 -24.49 2.50 -8.64
C LEU A 155 -23.51 2.87 -9.77
N VAL A 156 -24.02 3.26 -10.94
CA VAL A 156 -23.18 3.81 -12.03
C VAL A 156 -22.79 5.23 -11.62
N LEU A 157 -21.61 5.37 -11.01
CA LEU A 157 -21.17 6.60 -10.33
C LEU A 157 -20.06 7.38 -11.07
N MET A 158 -19.68 6.96 -12.27
CA MET A 158 -18.67 7.65 -13.08
C MET A 158 -19.25 8.00 -14.46
N PRO A 159 -18.95 9.20 -15.01
CA PRO A 159 -19.27 9.52 -16.39
C PRO A 159 -18.65 8.50 -17.33
N GLU A 160 -19.40 8.13 -18.38
CA GLU A 160 -18.76 7.60 -19.57
C GLU A 160 -17.89 8.71 -20.16
N TYR A 161 -16.63 8.37 -20.44
CA TYR A 161 -15.68 9.32 -21.00
C TYR A 161 -14.89 8.69 -22.14
N SER A 162 -14.46 9.54 -23.07
CA SER A 162 -13.48 9.19 -24.10
C SER A 162 -12.09 9.65 -23.67
N ASP A 163 -11.04 8.86 -23.91
CA ASP A 163 -9.67 9.28 -23.58
C ASP A 163 -9.22 10.50 -24.41
N MET A 164 -9.89 10.79 -25.53
CA MET A 164 -9.63 11.95 -26.38
C MET A 164 -10.12 13.28 -25.79
N GLU A 165 -11.06 13.25 -24.85
CA GLU A 165 -11.58 14.46 -24.19
C GLU A 165 -10.89 14.73 -22.84
N VAL A 166 -9.93 13.89 -22.43
CA VAL A 166 -9.25 13.98 -21.13
C VAL A 166 -7.75 14.25 -21.31
N ASP A 167 -7.27 15.34 -20.71
CA ASP A 167 -5.85 15.72 -20.69
C ASP A 167 -5.21 15.34 -19.35
N TRP A 168 -4.60 14.15 -19.35
CA TRP A 168 -4.01 13.53 -18.18
C TRP A 168 -2.64 14.12 -17.85
N ASP A 169 -2.51 14.76 -16.70
CA ASP A 169 -1.20 14.91 -16.07
C ASP A 169 -0.82 13.66 -15.30
N ALA A 170 0.45 13.62 -14.85
CA ALA A 170 0.99 12.49 -14.14
C ALA A 170 0.27 12.21 -12.80
N ASP A 171 -0.15 13.23 -12.05
CA ASP A 171 -0.78 13.03 -10.75
C ASP A 171 -2.18 12.45 -10.86
N SER A 172 -3.01 13.02 -11.75
CA SER A 172 -4.38 12.54 -11.95
C SER A 172 -4.40 11.18 -12.62
N LEU A 173 -3.50 10.93 -13.58
CA LEU A 173 -3.34 9.62 -14.18
C LEU A 173 -2.93 8.58 -13.13
N ALA A 174 -1.95 8.92 -12.28
CA ALA A 174 -1.49 8.04 -11.22
C ALA A 174 -2.63 7.59 -10.31
N ALA A 175 -3.43 8.53 -9.79
CA ALA A 175 -4.53 8.23 -8.89
C ALA A 175 -5.64 7.40 -9.56
N PHE A 176 -6.06 7.78 -10.77
CA PHE A 176 -7.10 7.08 -11.51
C PHE A 176 -6.69 5.63 -11.79
N VAL A 177 -5.49 5.46 -12.35
CA VAL A 177 -4.98 4.15 -12.80
C VAL A 177 -4.66 3.23 -11.62
N CYS A 178 -4.03 3.72 -10.55
CA CYS A 178 -3.79 2.92 -9.34
C CYS A 178 -5.09 2.35 -8.75
N ASN A 179 -6.17 3.13 -8.74
CA ASN A 179 -7.47 2.63 -8.32
C ASN A 179 -8.03 1.59 -9.28
N ALA A 180 -7.93 1.80 -10.60
CA ALA A 180 -8.32 0.80 -11.59
C ALA A 180 -7.56 -0.52 -11.40
N ILE A 181 -6.25 -0.49 -11.16
CA ILE A 181 -5.41 -1.67 -10.91
C ILE A 181 -5.86 -2.39 -9.64
N TYR A 182 -6.08 -1.66 -8.54
CA TYR A 182 -6.49 -2.22 -7.25
C TYR A 182 -7.85 -2.92 -7.32
N TYR A 183 -8.79 -2.37 -8.08
CA TYR A 183 -10.12 -2.96 -8.29
C TYR A 183 -10.22 -3.86 -9.53
N GLU A 184 -9.09 -4.26 -10.11
CA GLU A 184 -9.00 -5.20 -11.25
C GLU A 184 -9.76 -4.72 -12.51
N LYS A 185 -9.91 -3.40 -12.69
CA LYS A 185 -10.49 -2.75 -13.89
C LYS A 185 -9.44 -2.58 -14.99
N ASN A 186 -8.94 -3.72 -15.49
CA ASN A 186 -7.81 -3.75 -16.43
C ASN A 186 -8.11 -3.07 -17.78
N ASP A 187 -9.37 -3.02 -18.20
CA ASP A 187 -9.85 -2.28 -19.37
C ASP A 187 -9.62 -0.77 -19.19
N ARG A 188 -9.99 -0.20 -18.04
CA ARG A 188 -9.77 1.21 -17.72
C ARG A 188 -8.30 1.54 -17.61
N PHE A 189 -7.52 0.64 -17.00
CA PHE A 189 -6.07 0.73 -16.99
C PHE A 189 -5.52 0.87 -18.42
N LEU A 190 -5.78 -0.11 -19.30
CA LEU A 190 -5.22 -0.15 -20.65
C LEU A 190 -5.61 1.07 -21.48
N ARG A 191 -6.88 1.49 -21.41
CA ARG A 191 -7.39 2.68 -22.09
C ARG A 191 -6.63 3.94 -21.67
N ALA A 192 -6.55 4.21 -20.36
CA ALA A 192 -5.95 5.41 -19.83
C ALA A 192 -4.44 5.52 -20.10
N VAL A 193 -3.72 4.39 -20.18
CA VAL A 193 -2.25 4.38 -20.41
C VAL A 193 -1.85 4.24 -21.88
N SER A 194 -2.79 3.89 -22.77
CA SER A 194 -2.49 3.64 -24.18
C SER A 194 -1.86 4.86 -24.86
N GLY A 195 -0.78 4.64 -25.61
CA GLY A 195 -0.06 5.68 -26.34
C GLY A 195 0.72 6.67 -25.47
N ARG A 196 0.87 6.41 -24.16
CA ARG A 196 1.62 7.28 -23.24
C ARG A 196 3.00 6.72 -22.93
N ASP A 197 3.99 7.60 -22.86
CA ASP A 197 5.31 7.24 -22.34
C ASP A 197 5.31 7.32 -20.81
N LEU A 198 4.93 6.20 -20.19
CA LEU A 198 4.88 6.05 -18.73
C LEU A 198 6.26 6.16 -18.05
N ARG A 199 7.36 6.08 -18.82
CA ARG A 199 8.72 6.26 -18.29
C ARG A 199 9.10 7.72 -18.20
N ALA A 200 8.58 8.56 -19.09
CA ALA A 200 8.79 10.01 -19.11
C ALA A 200 7.90 10.75 -18.10
N MET A 201 6.74 10.19 -17.75
CA MET A 201 5.84 10.78 -16.75
C MET A 201 6.30 10.42 -15.33
N THR A 202 6.53 11.42 -14.49
CA THR A 202 6.97 11.26 -13.10
C THR A 202 6.04 11.95 -12.11
N ILE A 203 6.02 11.43 -10.87
CA ILE A 203 5.36 12.05 -9.72
C ILE A 203 6.30 12.13 -8.53
N THR A 204 6.10 13.12 -7.66
CA THR A 204 6.92 13.28 -6.45
C THR A 204 6.62 12.20 -5.40
N ARG A 205 7.66 11.62 -4.77
CA ARG A 205 7.57 10.59 -3.73
C ARG A 205 7.13 11.14 -2.37
N ASN A 206 7.40 12.42 -2.09
CA ASN A 206 7.07 13.11 -0.83
C ASN A 206 6.02 14.22 -1.04
N ARG A 207 4.84 13.89 -1.57
CA ARG A 207 3.79 14.89 -1.84
C ARG A 207 3.26 15.61 -0.61
N ASP A 208 3.21 14.91 0.53
CA ASP A 208 2.64 15.46 1.77
C ASP A 208 3.69 16.08 2.70
N GLY A 209 4.97 16.12 2.29
CA GLY A 209 6.07 16.64 3.11
C GLY A 209 6.32 15.86 4.41
N GLN A 210 5.73 14.66 4.57
CA GLN A 210 5.57 14.04 5.89
C GLN A 210 6.85 13.42 6.47
N HIS A 211 7.88 13.15 5.67
CA HIS A 211 8.96 12.28 6.12
C HIS A 211 10.35 12.77 5.68
N GLY A 212 10.98 13.63 6.48
CA GLY A 212 12.38 14.08 6.26
C GLY A 212 13.38 12.92 6.17
N TRP A 213 13.11 11.80 6.85
CA TRP A 213 13.94 10.58 6.78
C TRP A 213 13.85 9.84 5.42
N VAL A 214 12.75 9.99 4.66
CA VAL A 214 12.64 9.41 3.30
C VAL A 214 13.64 10.08 2.35
N ALA A 215 13.90 11.37 2.54
CA ALA A 215 14.88 12.11 1.74
C ALA A 215 16.33 11.74 2.07
N GLU A 216 16.60 11.17 3.26
CA GLU A 216 17.94 10.68 3.65
C GLU A 216 18.25 9.33 2.99
N ASP A 217 17.27 8.42 2.94
CA ASP A 217 17.48 7.06 2.43
C ASP A 217 17.21 6.92 0.92
N ILE A 218 16.40 7.78 0.32
CA ILE A 218 16.06 7.73 -1.10
C ILE A 218 16.46 9.06 -1.77
N PRO A 219 17.54 9.06 -2.58
CA PRO A 219 18.03 10.29 -3.21
C PRO A 219 17.13 10.75 -4.38
N GLU A 220 16.28 9.88 -4.94
CA GLU A 220 15.40 10.21 -6.05
C GLU A 220 14.01 10.67 -5.55
N PRO A 221 13.70 11.98 -5.65
CA PRO A 221 12.42 12.51 -5.18
C PRO A 221 11.27 12.21 -6.14
N GLU A 222 11.56 11.76 -7.36
CA GLU A 222 10.58 11.47 -8.40
C GLU A 222 10.46 9.97 -8.66
N ARG A 223 9.26 9.55 -9.07
CA ARG A 223 8.95 8.18 -9.46
C ARG A 223 8.29 8.16 -10.83
N ARG A 224 8.79 7.33 -11.73
CA ARG A 224 8.16 7.08 -13.03
C ARG A 224 6.81 6.39 -12.83
N LEU A 225 5.80 6.79 -13.60
CA LEU A 225 4.46 6.20 -13.48
C LEU A 225 4.45 4.69 -13.72
N VAL A 226 5.29 4.19 -14.64
CA VAL A 226 5.41 2.75 -14.90
C VAL A 226 5.79 1.96 -13.64
N ASP A 227 6.65 2.51 -12.78
CA ASP A 227 7.07 1.86 -11.52
C ASP A 227 6.01 2.00 -10.42
N VAL A 228 5.26 3.11 -10.43
CA VAL A 228 4.12 3.33 -9.52
C VAL A 228 3.01 2.32 -9.82
N PHE A 229 2.67 2.14 -11.10
CA PHE A 229 1.68 1.16 -11.54
C PHE A 229 2.15 -0.27 -11.31
N TYR A 230 3.43 -0.56 -11.56
CA TYR A 230 4.02 -1.84 -11.25
C TYR A 230 3.91 -2.17 -9.76
N GLU A 231 4.27 -1.24 -8.87
CA GLU A 231 4.13 -1.43 -7.44
C GLU A 231 2.67 -1.66 -7.01
N CYS A 232 1.74 -0.86 -7.55
CA CYS A 232 0.32 -1.03 -7.28
C CYS A 232 -0.15 -2.44 -7.70
N ALA A 233 0.24 -2.88 -8.90
CA ALA A 233 -0.10 -4.20 -9.42
C ALA A 233 0.50 -5.32 -8.57
N LEU A 234 1.75 -5.16 -8.12
CA LEU A 234 2.43 -6.10 -7.23
C LEU A 234 1.69 -6.25 -5.89
N ARG A 235 1.28 -5.13 -5.28
CA ARG A 235 0.58 -5.14 -3.98
C ARG A 235 -0.84 -5.71 -4.08
N SER A 236 -1.51 -5.44 -5.19
CA SER A 236 -2.85 -5.93 -5.50
C SER A 236 -2.85 -7.33 -6.13
N MET A 237 -1.67 -7.90 -6.40
CA MET A 237 -1.49 -9.18 -7.10
C MET A 237 -2.13 -9.22 -8.51
N ASN A 238 -2.21 -8.06 -9.19
CA ASN A 238 -2.79 -7.90 -10.52
C ASN A 238 -1.77 -8.30 -11.61
N VAL A 239 -1.74 -9.59 -11.94
CA VAL A 239 -0.77 -10.19 -12.89
C VAL A 239 -0.76 -9.54 -14.28
N PRO A 240 -1.93 -9.30 -14.94
CA PRO A 240 -1.94 -8.67 -16.27
C PRO A 240 -1.24 -7.31 -16.30
N VAL A 241 -1.54 -6.44 -15.32
CA VAL A 241 -0.92 -5.11 -15.24
C VAL A 241 0.56 -5.22 -14.91
N LEU A 242 0.95 -6.15 -14.04
CA LEU A 242 2.35 -6.37 -13.69
C LEU A 242 3.18 -6.74 -14.93
N LYS A 243 2.67 -7.67 -15.76
CA LYS A 243 3.29 -8.02 -17.06
C LYS A 243 3.40 -6.81 -17.99
N TYR A 244 2.32 -6.04 -18.11
CA TYR A 244 2.29 -4.84 -18.93
C TYR A 244 3.40 -3.86 -18.49
N CYS A 245 3.50 -3.56 -17.20
CA CYS A 245 4.49 -2.61 -16.70
C CYS A 245 5.92 -3.08 -16.94
N LEU A 246 6.21 -4.37 -16.72
CA LEU A 246 7.53 -4.96 -17.02
C LEU A 246 7.88 -4.87 -18.52
N GLN A 247 6.92 -5.12 -19.41
CA GLN A 247 7.10 -4.97 -20.86
C GLN A 247 7.35 -3.51 -21.28
N HIS A 248 6.88 -2.55 -20.48
CA HIS A 248 7.05 -1.11 -20.72
C HIS A 248 8.18 -0.50 -19.90
N GLY A 249 9.09 -1.32 -19.35
CA GLY A 249 10.32 -0.86 -18.73
C GLY A 249 10.22 -0.45 -17.25
N ALA A 250 9.23 -0.99 -16.52
CA ALA A 250 9.28 -0.96 -15.06
C ALA A 250 10.56 -1.63 -14.54
N GLU A 251 11.12 -1.08 -13.47
CA GLU A 251 12.15 -1.77 -12.69
C GLU A 251 11.56 -3.10 -12.17
N PRO A 252 12.14 -4.27 -12.48
CA PRO A 252 11.57 -5.56 -12.08
C PRO A 252 11.64 -5.81 -10.57
N ASN A 253 12.69 -5.34 -9.89
CA ASN A 253 12.86 -5.58 -8.46
C ASN A 253 13.03 -4.28 -7.64
N PRO A 254 12.04 -3.37 -7.70
CA PRO A 254 12.14 -2.07 -7.08
C PRO A 254 12.10 -2.19 -5.56
N LEU A 255 12.72 -1.23 -4.88
CA LEU A 255 12.62 -1.09 -3.44
C LEU A 255 11.25 -0.53 -3.04
N LEU A 256 10.55 -1.30 -2.22
CA LEU A 256 9.23 -1.00 -1.67
C LEU A 256 9.35 -0.71 -0.18
N GLU A 257 8.50 0.16 0.35
CA GLU A 257 8.32 0.27 1.80
C GLU A 257 7.16 -0.60 2.32
N THR A 258 7.50 -1.35 3.35
CA THR A 258 6.73 -2.37 4.03
C THR A 258 5.44 -1.90 4.68
N ARG A 259 5.69 -0.93 5.57
CA ARG A 259 4.87 -0.49 6.70
C ARG A 259 5.44 0.83 7.25
N LYS A 260 4.56 1.82 7.44
CA LYS A 260 4.87 3.14 8.00
C LYS A 260 5.51 3.12 9.41
N TYR A 261 5.14 2.15 10.25
CA TYR A 261 5.56 2.12 11.67
C TYR A 261 6.89 1.40 11.94
N THR A 262 7.39 0.61 10.99
CA THR A 262 8.62 -0.18 11.16
C THR A 262 9.67 0.13 10.10
N THR A 263 9.40 1.10 9.21
CA THR A 263 10.30 1.54 8.11
C THR A 263 11.03 0.38 7.43
N ARG A 264 10.28 -0.69 7.12
CA ARG A 264 10.86 -1.90 6.55
C ARG A 264 10.94 -1.78 5.04
N TRP A 265 12.15 -1.62 4.50
CA TRP A 265 12.41 -1.74 3.08
C TRP A 265 12.40 -3.21 2.64
N SER A 266 11.74 -3.49 1.53
CA SER A 266 11.74 -4.79 0.87
C SER A 266 11.72 -4.59 -0.64
N THR A 267 12.53 -5.31 -1.40
CA THR A 267 12.37 -5.38 -2.85
C THR A 267 11.12 -6.17 -3.22
N ALA A 268 10.66 -6.06 -4.46
CA ALA A 268 9.49 -6.80 -4.93
C ALA A 268 9.61 -8.32 -4.74
N LEU A 269 10.78 -8.89 -5.03
CA LEU A 269 11.06 -10.31 -4.81
C LEU A 269 10.97 -10.68 -3.33
N SER A 270 11.64 -9.94 -2.45
CA SER A 270 11.57 -10.18 -1.01
C SER A 270 10.15 -10.01 -0.48
N TYR A 271 9.40 -9.00 -0.91
CA TYR A 271 8.01 -8.77 -0.52
C TYR A 271 7.10 -9.93 -0.92
N LEU A 272 7.19 -10.38 -2.17
CA LEU A 272 6.38 -11.52 -2.63
C LEU A 272 6.73 -12.77 -1.84
N MET A 273 8.02 -13.10 -1.71
CA MET A 273 8.51 -14.25 -0.94
C MET A 273 8.07 -14.22 0.52
N ASP A 274 8.02 -13.04 1.13
CA ASP A 274 7.56 -12.85 2.50
C ASP A 274 6.07 -13.12 2.67
N LYS A 275 5.26 -12.62 1.73
CA LYS A 275 3.80 -12.77 1.69
C LYS A 275 3.33 -14.21 1.47
N TYR A 276 4.18 -15.11 0.97
CA TYR A 276 3.81 -16.52 0.75
C TYR A 276 3.68 -17.32 2.06
N ASN A 277 4.08 -16.77 3.21
CA ASN A 277 4.02 -17.47 4.49
C ASN A 277 2.75 -17.16 5.31
N ASP A 278 1.85 -16.30 4.80
CA ASP A 278 0.73 -15.79 5.60
C ASP A 278 -0.45 -16.78 5.62
N SER A 279 -0.69 -17.36 6.80
CA SER A 279 -1.85 -18.20 7.16
C SER A 279 -3.19 -17.45 7.17
N THR A 280 -3.25 -16.24 6.63
CA THR A 280 -4.38 -15.32 6.76
C THR A 280 -5.52 -15.56 5.77
N GLY A 281 -5.45 -16.58 4.91
CA GLY A 281 -6.59 -17.04 4.09
C GLY A 281 -7.10 -16.02 3.06
N TYR A 282 -6.44 -14.88 2.90
CA TYR A 282 -6.84 -13.85 1.95
C TYR A 282 -6.20 -14.07 0.57
N ARG A 283 -7.05 -14.56 -0.34
CA ARG A 283 -6.85 -14.70 -1.80
C ARG A 283 -5.86 -15.79 -2.22
N THR A 284 -6.33 -16.67 -3.09
CA THR A 284 -5.53 -17.63 -3.86
C THR A 284 -4.38 -16.89 -4.55
N HIS A 285 -3.15 -17.21 -4.14
CA HIS A 285 -1.94 -16.62 -4.68
C HIS A 285 -1.84 -16.85 -6.19
N PRO A 286 -1.48 -15.83 -6.99
CA PRO A 286 -1.12 -16.07 -8.38
C PRO A 286 0.22 -16.82 -8.40
N LYS A 287 0.18 -18.10 -8.78
CA LYS A 287 1.38 -18.90 -9.05
C LYS A 287 2.22 -18.17 -10.11
N GLY A 288 3.54 -18.11 -9.93
CA GLY A 288 4.48 -17.63 -10.94
C GLY A 288 4.81 -16.13 -10.94
N LEU A 289 4.35 -15.32 -9.97
CA LEU A 289 4.74 -13.90 -9.92
C LEU A 289 6.25 -13.70 -9.68
N VAL A 290 6.84 -14.48 -8.77
CA VAL A 290 8.30 -14.46 -8.59
C VAL A 290 9.03 -14.89 -9.86
N ASP A 291 8.52 -15.92 -10.55
CA ASP A 291 9.13 -16.39 -11.79
C ASP A 291 9.06 -15.35 -12.89
N LEU A 292 7.94 -14.63 -12.96
CA LEU A 292 7.73 -13.51 -13.86
C LEU A 292 8.74 -12.40 -13.57
N ILE A 293 8.94 -11.98 -12.31
CA ILE A 293 9.95 -10.97 -12.00
C ILE A 293 11.35 -11.45 -12.38
N LEU A 294 11.71 -12.69 -12.02
CA LEU A 294 13.02 -13.25 -12.32
C LEU A 294 13.28 -13.43 -13.84
N GLN A 295 12.25 -13.52 -14.69
CA GLN A 295 12.38 -13.55 -16.15
C GLN A 295 12.90 -12.22 -16.72
N HIS A 296 12.77 -11.12 -15.98
CA HIS A 296 13.26 -9.80 -16.39
C HIS A 296 14.66 -9.49 -15.81
N HIS A 297 15.42 -10.51 -15.40
CA HIS A 297 16.83 -10.40 -14.97
C HIS A 297 17.10 -9.28 -13.94
N PRO A 298 16.36 -9.23 -12.81
CA PRO A 298 16.63 -8.26 -11.76
C PRO A 298 18.03 -8.47 -11.16
N ALA A 299 18.55 -7.44 -10.48
CA ALA A 299 19.74 -7.59 -9.64
C ALA A 299 19.49 -8.68 -8.58
N GLY A 300 20.24 -9.79 -8.67
CA GLY A 300 20.05 -10.96 -7.80
C GLY A 300 20.30 -10.67 -6.32
N GLU A 301 21.18 -9.70 -6.03
CA GLU A 301 21.53 -9.28 -4.68
C GLU A 301 20.46 -8.41 -3.98
N GLY A 302 19.41 -7.98 -4.69
CA GLY A 302 18.39 -7.09 -4.12
C GLY A 302 18.91 -5.67 -3.89
N HIS A 303 18.39 -5.00 -2.85
CA HIS A 303 18.75 -3.61 -2.56
C HIS A 303 19.49 -3.46 -1.22
N PRO A 304 20.54 -2.60 -1.12
CA PRO A 304 21.26 -2.40 0.14
C PRO A 304 20.34 -2.02 1.32
N LEU A 305 19.37 -1.13 1.09
CA LEU A 305 18.40 -0.69 2.11
C LEU A 305 17.48 -1.78 2.66
N GLU A 306 17.35 -2.96 2.04
CA GLU A 306 16.65 -4.10 2.66
C GLU A 306 17.62 -5.11 3.31
N GLY A 307 18.92 -4.93 3.08
CA GLY A 307 20.00 -5.85 3.42
C GLY A 307 20.40 -6.63 2.17
N LEU A 308 21.67 -6.53 1.77
CA LEU A 308 22.17 -7.19 0.56
C LEU A 308 21.91 -8.71 0.62
N ASN A 309 21.50 -9.30 -0.50
CA ASN A 309 21.08 -10.69 -0.68
C ASN A 309 19.82 -11.12 0.10
N ARG A 310 18.98 -10.17 0.53
CA ARG A 310 17.70 -10.49 1.18
C ARG A 310 16.76 -11.32 0.30
N PRO A 311 16.62 -11.10 -1.02
CA PRO A 311 15.77 -11.98 -1.85
C PRO A 311 16.21 -13.44 -1.80
N LEU A 312 17.52 -13.69 -1.80
CA LEU A 312 18.09 -15.03 -1.66
C LEU A 312 17.73 -15.64 -0.30
N TYR A 313 17.88 -14.87 0.78
CA TYR A 313 17.46 -15.32 2.11
C TYR A 313 15.96 -15.61 2.20
N MET A 314 15.12 -14.80 1.59
CA MET A 314 13.67 -15.02 1.59
C MET A 314 13.27 -16.25 0.77
N ALA A 315 13.91 -16.50 -0.38
CA ALA A 315 13.71 -17.73 -1.14
C ALA A 315 14.16 -18.95 -0.31
N TRP A 316 15.30 -18.83 0.36
CA TRP A 316 15.87 -19.85 1.22
C TRP A 316 14.95 -20.21 2.38
N SER A 317 14.52 -19.21 3.15
CA SER A 317 13.66 -19.37 4.35
C SER A 317 12.25 -19.85 4.03
N ASN A 318 11.77 -19.68 2.80
CA ASN A 318 10.49 -20.18 2.32
C ASN A 318 10.56 -21.45 1.45
N LYS A 319 11.69 -22.17 1.44
CA LYS A 319 11.88 -23.44 0.72
C LYS A 319 11.70 -23.35 -0.80
N ARG A 320 11.95 -22.17 -1.38
CA ARG A 320 11.84 -21.92 -2.83
C ARG A 320 13.17 -22.17 -3.53
N LEU A 321 13.56 -23.45 -3.60
CA LEU A 321 14.86 -23.86 -4.14
C LEU A 321 15.06 -23.47 -5.61
N ASP A 322 13.98 -23.42 -6.39
CA ASP A 322 13.91 -22.87 -7.74
C ASP A 322 14.38 -21.40 -7.79
N ALA A 323 13.84 -20.57 -6.89
CA ALA A 323 14.20 -19.18 -6.81
C ALA A 323 15.60 -18.98 -6.23
N VAL A 324 16.03 -19.83 -5.29
CA VAL A 324 17.41 -19.82 -4.76
C VAL A 324 18.41 -20.01 -5.91
N ASP A 325 18.23 -21.05 -6.73
CA ASP A 325 19.15 -21.31 -7.85
C ASP A 325 19.20 -20.14 -8.82
N ARG A 326 18.03 -19.63 -9.23
CA ARG A 326 17.95 -18.51 -10.18
C ARG A 326 18.60 -17.24 -9.63
N LEU A 327 18.43 -16.95 -8.33
CA LEU A 327 19.06 -15.79 -7.70
C LEU A 327 20.58 -15.92 -7.66
N LEU A 328 21.10 -17.11 -7.36
CA LEU A 328 22.54 -17.39 -7.41
C LEU A 328 23.07 -17.28 -8.85
N ASP A 329 22.31 -17.73 -9.87
CA ASP A 329 22.66 -17.56 -11.28
C ASP A 329 22.69 -16.07 -11.70
N LEU A 330 21.86 -15.24 -11.06
CA LEU A 330 21.84 -13.78 -11.21
C LEU A 330 22.90 -13.06 -10.34
N GLY A 331 23.82 -13.79 -9.71
CA GLY A 331 24.95 -13.24 -8.96
C GLY A 331 24.70 -12.96 -7.48
N ALA A 332 23.54 -13.37 -6.93
CA ALA A 332 23.32 -13.34 -5.49
C ALA A 332 24.33 -14.24 -4.77
N LYS A 333 24.62 -13.91 -3.51
CA LYS A 333 25.60 -14.63 -2.69
C LYS A 333 25.11 -14.88 -1.27
N PHE A 334 25.66 -15.89 -0.61
CA PHE A 334 25.41 -16.19 0.80
C PHE A 334 26.18 -15.26 1.77
N GLU A 335 26.22 -13.96 1.48
CA GLU A 335 26.91 -12.92 2.25
C GLU A 335 26.06 -11.64 2.33
N GLY A 336 26.50 -10.63 3.08
CA GLY A 336 25.76 -9.36 3.24
C GLY A 336 24.81 -9.35 4.44
N GLY A 337 23.53 -9.05 4.21
CA GLY A 337 22.51 -8.93 5.25
C GLY A 337 22.26 -7.51 5.77
N PHE A 338 21.42 -7.41 6.80
CA PHE A 338 20.92 -6.16 7.39
C PHE A 338 22.04 -5.26 7.91
N PHE A 339 23.02 -5.83 8.60
CA PHE A 339 24.13 -5.08 9.18
C PHE A 339 25.22 -4.68 8.17
N ALA A 340 25.12 -5.12 6.90
CA ALA A 340 26.05 -4.69 5.86
C ALA A 340 25.80 -3.24 5.40
N ARG A 341 24.67 -2.63 5.78
CA ARG A 341 24.29 -1.26 5.39
C ARG A 341 25.19 -0.18 5.98
N THR A 342 25.76 -0.42 7.16
CA THR A 342 26.56 0.57 7.89
C THR A 342 27.68 -0.12 8.64
N PRO A 343 28.92 0.43 8.63
CA PRO A 343 30.01 -0.12 9.42
C PRO A 343 29.64 -0.20 10.90
N LEU A 344 29.75 -1.41 11.47
CA LEU A 344 29.55 -1.62 12.91
C LEU A 344 30.74 -1.08 13.71
N SER A 345 30.46 -0.41 14.83
CA SER A 345 31.50 0.07 15.75
C SER A 345 32.23 -1.11 16.43
N PRO A 346 33.48 -0.91 16.90
CA PRO A 346 34.21 -1.94 17.65
C PRO A 346 33.43 -2.49 18.86
N GLU A 347 32.73 -1.61 19.58
CA GLU A 347 31.93 -1.96 20.77
C GLU A 347 30.75 -2.87 20.42
N VAL A 348 30.13 -2.65 19.25
CA VAL A 348 29.05 -3.50 18.75
C VAL A 348 29.62 -4.85 18.30
N LYS A 349 30.75 -4.86 17.60
CA LYS A 349 31.42 -6.09 17.15
C LYS A 349 31.88 -6.98 18.30
N ALA A 350 32.21 -6.40 19.46
CA ALA A 350 32.61 -7.12 20.67
C ALA A 350 31.45 -7.88 21.37
N GLN A 351 30.19 -7.63 20.98
CA GLN A 351 29.05 -8.36 21.54
C GLN A 351 29.01 -9.80 21.00
N VAL A 352 28.56 -10.75 21.82
CA VAL A 352 28.40 -12.16 21.40
C VAL A 352 27.17 -12.37 20.50
N LEU A 353 26.16 -11.52 20.66
CA LEU A 353 24.91 -11.56 19.87
C LEU A 353 24.70 -10.23 19.13
N PRO A 354 23.92 -10.23 18.04
CA PRO A 354 23.50 -9.00 17.38
C PRO A 354 22.80 -8.04 18.37
N PRO A 355 23.02 -6.72 18.25
CA PRO A 355 22.40 -5.74 19.15
C PRO A 355 20.87 -5.74 18.99
N SER A 356 20.13 -5.76 20.11
CA SER A 356 18.69 -5.47 20.08
C SER A 356 18.49 -3.96 20.10
N VAL A 357 17.71 -3.49 19.14
CA VAL A 357 17.19 -2.13 19.07
C VAL A 357 15.82 -2.00 19.79
N SER A 358 15.46 -2.97 20.63
CA SER A 358 14.28 -2.97 21.52
C SER A 358 14.70 -3.27 22.97
N ARG A 359 14.08 -2.59 23.94
CA ARG A 359 14.23 -2.90 25.37
C ARG A 359 13.63 -4.27 25.75
N MET A 360 12.80 -4.85 24.88
CA MET A 360 12.39 -6.25 24.97
C MET A 360 13.46 -7.08 24.26
N ALA A 361 14.05 -8.04 24.97
CA ALA A 361 15.29 -8.74 24.65
C ALA A 361 15.46 -9.18 23.18
N VAL A 362 16.71 -9.25 22.71
CA VAL A 362 17.07 -9.89 21.43
C VAL A 362 16.47 -11.30 21.45
N SER A 363 15.46 -11.55 20.63
CA SER A 363 15.19 -12.90 20.17
C SER A 363 15.75 -12.97 18.78
N ASN A 364 16.79 -13.77 18.56
CA ASN A 364 16.98 -14.29 17.20
C ASN A 364 15.77 -15.20 16.89
N GLU A 365 15.54 -15.54 15.63
CA GLU A 365 14.50 -16.52 15.25
C GLU A 365 14.68 -17.86 15.98
N PHE A 366 15.89 -18.05 16.52
CA PHE A 366 16.34 -19.18 17.28
C PHE A 366 16.26 -18.99 18.81
N GLY A 367 15.49 -18.04 19.36
CA GLY A 367 15.10 -18.00 20.78
C GLY A 367 16.18 -17.81 21.87
N LEU A 368 17.47 -17.59 21.54
CA LEU A 368 18.53 -17.39 22.53
C LEU A 368 18.48 -15.95 23.09
N SER A 369 18.02 -15.81 24.33
CA SER A 369 18.01 -14.54 25.07
C SER A 369 18.66 -14.74 26.44
N ILE A 370 19.87 -14.20 26.64
CA ILE A 370 20.54 -14.22 27.95
C ILE A 370 20.67 -12.77 28.45
N ARG A 371 20.00 -12.46 29.58
CA ARG A 371 20.08 -11.14 30.24
C ARG A 371 21.44 -10.90 30.90
N ASP A 372 22.15 -11.97 31.25
CA ASP A 372 23.46 -11.97 31.89
C ASP A 372 24.59 -12.11 30.84
N ARG A 373 25.33 -11.02 30.62
CA ARG A 373 26.43 -10.99 29.64
C ARG A 373 27.60 -11.89 30.03
N ALA A 374 27.87 -12.09 31.32
CA ALA A 374 29.00 -12.91 31.75
C ALA A 374 28.77 -14.38 31.38
N LYS A 375 27.56 -14.90 31.68
CA LYS A 375 27.16 -16.26 31.28
C LYS A 375 27.13 -16.47 29.77
N LEU A 376 26.76 -15.44 29.00
CA LEU A 376 26.79 -15.49 27.55
C LEU A 376 28.23 -15.63 27.01
N ASN A 377 29.19 -14.93 27.62
CA ASN A 377 30.61 -15.06 27.28
C ASN A 377 31.18 -16.42 27.70
N GLU A 378 30.87 -16.91 28.90
CA GLU A 378 31.27 -18.25 29.35
C GLU A 378 30.74 -19.34 28.40
N LEU A 379 29.48 -19.20 27.95
CA LEU A 379 28.89 -20.12 26.98
C LEU A 379 29.56 -20.02 25.61
N TRP A 380 29.87 -18.80 25.15
CA TRP A 380 30.62 -18.59 23.92
C TRP A 380 31.98 -19.31 23.95
N GLU A 381 32.75 -19.12 25.02
CA GLU A 381 34.07 -19.74 25.21
C GLU A 381 33.95 -21.27 25.26
N ALA A 382 33.06 -21.80 26.10
CA ALA A 382 32.87 -23.25 26.26
C ALA A 382 32.43 -23.94 24.96
N VAL A 383 31.59 -23.28 24.15
CA VAL A 383 31.18 -23.81 22.83
C VAL A 383 32.31 -23.66 21.80
N SER A 384 33.01 -22.52 21.77
CA SER A 384 34.14 -22.27 20.86
C SER A 384 35.26 -23.31 21.02
N ASP A 385 35.47 -23.76 22.25
CA ASP A 385 36.40 -24.83 22.62
C ASP A 385 36.04 -26.20 22.02
N ALA A 386 34.75 -26.44 21.76
CA ALA A 386 34.24 -27.67 21.17
C ALA A 386 34.11 -27.59 19.65
N ILE A 387 33.81 -26.40 19.12
CA ILE A 387 33.62 -26.15 17.69
C ILE A 387 34.01 -24.70 17.35
N PRO A 388 34.76 -24.46 16.25
CA PRO A 388 35.08 -23.09 15.84
C PRO A 388 33.82 -22.27 15.56
N LEU A 389 33.56 -21.26 16.39
CA LEU A 389 32.50 -20.28 16.19
C LEU A 389 32.99 -19.09 15.37
N SER A 390 32.09 -18.53 14.56
CA SER A 390 32.30 -17.26 13.88
C SER A 390 31.58 -16.15 14.66
N PRO A 391 32.24 -15.01 14.93
CA PRO A 391 31.58 -13.83 15.49
C PRO A 391 30.32 -13.51 14.69
N TRP A 392 29.25 -13.09 15.37
CA TRP A 392 27.95 -12.88 14.71
C TRP A 392 28.04 -11.86 13.57
N HIS A 393 28.91 -10.85 13.69
CA HIS A 393 29.08 -9.79 12.69
C HIS A 393 29.83 -10.24 11.43
N GLU A 394 30.37 -11.46 11.41
CA GLU A 394 30.98 -12.08 10.23
C GLU A 394 30.02 -12.99 9.44
N VAL A 395 28.77 -13.10 9.89
CA VAL A 395 27.72 -13.91 9.28
C VAL A 395 26.60 -12.98 8.82
N PRO A 396 26.00 -13.22 7.64
CA PRO A 396 24.91 -12.39 7.17
C PRO A 396 23.64 -12.65 7.98
N TRP A 397 23.06 -11.59 8.55
CA TRP A 397 21.80 -11.63 9.30
C TRP A 397 20.70 -10.91 8.56
N TYR A 398 19.51 -11.49 8.53
CA TYR A 398 18.35 -10.96 7.85
C TYR A 398 17.18 -10.87 8.81
N GLU A 399 16.42 -9.78 8.72
CA GLU A 399 15.17 -9.65 9.48
C GLU A 399 14.12 -10.62 8.92
N GLY A 400 13.48 -11.41 9.77
CA GLY A 400 12.41 -12.33 9.34
C GLY A 400 11.13 -11.62 8.86
N GLY A 401 10.20 -12.40 8.31
CA GLY A 401 8.95 -11.91 7.72
C GLY A 401 7.90 -11.33 8.66
N TRP A 402 7.83 -11.90 9.86
CA TRP A 402 6.80 -11.64 10.86
C TRP A 402 7.14 -10.49 11.82
N CYS A 403 8.21 -9.74 11.54
CA CYS A 403 8.93 -9.03 12.57
C CYS A 403 8.46 -7.57 12.73
N ALA A 404 7.31 -7.38 13.38
CA ALA A 404 7.11 -6.18 14.20
C ALA A 404 8.08 -6.13 15.41
N TYR A 405 8.91 -7.18 15.61
CA TYR A 405 9.74 -7.41 16.80
C TYR A 405 11.22 -7.77 16.52
N LYS A 406 11.73 -7.47 15.32
CA LYS A 406 13.19 -7.52 14.99
C LYS A 406 13.90 -8.86 15.29
N MET A 407 13.29 -9.99 14.90
CA MET A 407 13.97 -11.28 14.94
C MET A 407 14.87 -11.45 13.72
N PHE A 408 16.12 -11.85 13.95
CA PHE A 408 17.10 -12.09 12.91
C PHE A 408 17.31 -13.60 12.69
N GLY A 409 17.45 -13.97 11.43
CA GLY A 409 17.88 -15.30 11.01
C GLY A 409 19.05 -15.21 10.02
N ASN A 410 19.70 -16.36 9.80
CA ASN A 410 20.81 -16.50 8.85
C ASN A 410 20.64 -17.82 8.07
N PHE A 411 21.38 -17.99 6.97
CA PHE A 411 21.24 -19.17 6.10
C PHE A 411 21.50 -20.50 6.84
N MET A 412 22.55 -20.56 7.67
CA MET A 412 22.93 -21.75 8.40
C MET A 412 21.89 -22.11 9.46
N GLY A 413 21.41 -21.13 10.22
CA GLY A 413 20.34 -21.30 11.19
C GLY A 413 19.06 -21.87 10.56
N THR A 414 18.72 -21.50 9.32
CA THR A 414 17.59 -22.13 8.60
C THR A 414 17.83 -23.61 8.28
N VAL A 415 19.07 -24.01 7.93
CA VAL A 415 19.43 -25.43 7.71
C VAL A 415 19.23 -26.23 8.99
N LEU A 416 19.70 -25.68 10.11
CA LEU A 416 19.57 -26.31 11.42
C LEU A 416 18.11 -26.34 11.91
N TYR A 417 17.34 -25.27 11.66
CA TYR A 417 15.90 -25.19 11.95
C TYR A 417 15.12 -26.32 11.28
N ARG A 418 15.44 -26.61 10.02
CA ARG A 418 14.76 -27.65 9.25
C ARG A 418 15.26 -29.05 9.54
N ASN A 419 16.45 -29.16 10.15
CA ASN A 419 17.19 -30.40 10.30
C ASN A 419 17.36 -31.16 8.98
N ASP A 420 17.52 -30.46 7.85
CA ASP A 420 17.61 -31.06 6.51
C ASP A 420 19.02 -30.86 5.90
N PRO A 421 19.87 -31.90 5.83
CA PRO A 421 21.23 -31.78 5.31
C PRO A 421 21.31 -31.62 3.79
N THR A 422 20.22 -31.81 3.05
CA THR A 422 20.23 -31.72 1.57
C THR A 422 20.50 -30.28 1.10
N TYR A 423 20.06 -29.28 1.86
CA TYR A 423 20.36 -27.86 1.61
C TYR A 423 21.87 -27.61 1.61
N LEU A 424 22.56 -28.14 2.62
CA LEU A 424 24.00 -28.01 2.73
C LEU A 424 24.71 -28.67 1.54
N GLN A 425 24.34 -29.91 1.22
CA GLN A 425 24.95 -30.69 0.14
C GLN A 425 24.80 -29.99 -1.22
N ARG A 426 23.62 -29.44 -1.50
CA ARG A 426 23.33 -28.77 -2.78
C ARG A 426 24.08 -27.45 -2.95
N PHE A 427 24.19 -26.65 -1.89
CA PHE A 427 24.64 -25.26 -2.00
C PHE A 427 26.05 -24.98 -1.48
N LEU A 428 26.72 -25.97 -0.87
CA LEU A 428 28.11 -25.82 -0.45
C LEU A 428 29.04 -25.51 -1.63
N SER A 429 28.86 -26.19 -2.77
CA SER A 429 29.61 -25.91 -4.01
C SER A 429 29.24 -24.56 -4.65
N ARG A 430 28.11 -23.97 -4.25
CA ARG A 430 27.63 -22.66 -4.69
C ARG A 430 27.98 -21.53 -3.71
N GLY A 431 28.91 -21.78 -2.79
CA GLY A 431 29.45 -20.75 -1.88
C GLY A 431 28.68 -20.57 -0.57
N MET A 432 27.81 -21.51 -0.18
CA MET A 432 27.19 -21.47 1.15
C MET A 432 28.26 -21.59 2.25
N PRO A 433 28.36 -20.63 3.18
CA PRO A 433 29.38 -20.67 4.22
C PRO A 433 29.06 -21.71 5.29
N LEU A 434 30.09 -22.39 5.77
CA LEU A 434 30.02 -23.27 6.95
C LEU A 434 30.20 -22.50 8.27
N LYS A 435 29.95 -21.20 8.30
CA LYS A 435 30.11 -20.41 9.53
C LYS A 435 28.99 -20.77 10.51
N LEU A 436 29.34 -20.99 11.77
CA LEU A 436 28.39 -21.25 12.86
C LEU A 436 28.55 -20.17 13.91
N THR A 437 27.45 -19.54 14.27
CA THR A 437 27.37 -18.62 15.40
C THR A 437 26.93 -19.37 16.65
N LEU A 438 27.10 -18.76 17.83
CA LEU A 438 26.59 -19.36 19.06
C LEU A 438 25.07 -19.66 19.01
N PRO A 439 24.20 -18.75 18.53
CA PRO A 439 22.79 -19.06 18.30
C PRO A 439 22.53 -20.33 17.51
N ASP A 440 23.27 -20.55 16.42
CA ASP A 440 23.08 -21.70 15.54
C ASP A 440 23.34 -23.01 16.30
N VAL A 441 24.44 -23.05 17.07
CA VAL A 441 24.82 -24.23 17.86
C VAL A 441 23.84 -24.47 19.00
N VAL A 442 23.50 -23.44 19.78
CA VAL A 442 22.55 -23.59 20.90
C VAL A 442 21.19 -24.09 20.39
N TYR A 443 20.71 -23.54 19.28
CA TYR A 443 19.48 -23.99 18.66
C TYR A 443 19.51 -25.45 18.23
N ALA A 444 20.56 -25.87 17.51
CA ALA A 444 20.69 -27.25 17.06
C ALA A 444 20.71 -28.23 18.25
N MET A 445 21.34 -27.84 19.35
CA MET A 445 21.44 -28.65 20.55
C MET A 445 20.14 -28.72 21.37
N HIS A 446 19.31 -27.68 21.33
CA HIS A 446 17.98 -27.67 21.97
C HIS A 446 16.93 -28.45 21.16
N ARG A 447 17.12 -28.57 19.85
CA ARG A 447 16.28 -29.36 18.95
C ARG A 447 16.85 -30.77 18.77
N ASP A 448 17.00 -31.23 17.52
CA ASP A 448 17.65 -32.49 17.19
C ASP A 448 18.92 -32.24 16.38
N PRO A 449 20.12 -32.47 16.94
CA PRO A 449 21.38 -32.23 16.23
C PRO A 449 21.77 -33.37 15.26
N ARG A 450 20.99 -34.45 15.16
CA ARG A 450 21.47 -35.70 14.54
C ARG A 450 21.65 -35.64 13.02
N GLU A 451 20.90 -34.83 12.29
CA GLU A 451 20.95 -34.82 10.82
C GLU A 451 21.73 -33.63 10.28
N ALA A 452 21.13 -32.44 10.23
CA ALA A 452 21.74 -31.25 9.64
C ALA A 452 23.01 -30.82 10.37
N PHE A 453 22.96 -30.76 11.71
CA PHE A 453 24.12 -30.34 12.49
C PHE A 453 25.27 -31.34 12.36
N SER A 454 25.00 -32.65 12.43
CA SER A 454 26.00 -33.68 12.12
C SER A 454 26.61 -33.52 10.72
N ALA A 455 25.81 -33.18 9.70
CA ALA A 455 26.32 -32.94 8.35
C ALA A 455 27.27 -31.72 8.31
N VAL A 456 26.93 -30.64 9.00
CA VAL A 456 27.81 -29.46 9.15
C VAL A 456 29.11 -29.83 9.87
N LEU A 457 29.05 -30.62 10.95
CA LEU A 457 30.22 -31.08 11.69
C LEU A 457 31.15 -31.92 10.80
N ARG A 458 30.61 -32.86 10.03
CA ARG A 458 31.39 -33.66 9.07
C ARG A 458 32.03 -32.79 8.00
N ALA A 459 31.29 -31.81 7.45
CA ALA A 459 31.82 -30.86 6.46
C ALA A 459 32.96 -29.99 7.02
N LYS A 460 33.00 -29.79 8.34
CA LYS A 460 34.10 -29.13 9.06
C LYS A 460 35.24 -30.06 9.48
N GLY A 461 35.17 -31.36 9.16
CA GLY A 461 36.17 -32.35 9.59
C GLY A 461 36.07 -32.74 11.07
N LEU A 462 34.94 -32.49 11.73
CA LEU A 462 34.70 -32.83 13.13
C LEU A 462 33.94 -34.14 13.27
N ASN A 463 34.21 -34.89 14.34
CA ASN A 463 33.43 -36.09 14.69
C ASN A 463 32.08 -35.66 15.30
N PRO A 464 30.93 -35.97 14.67
CA PRO A 464 29.64 -35.51 15.15
C PRO A 464 29.30 -35.99 16.56
N ASP A 465 29.47 -37.29 16.83
CA ASP A 465 29.04 -37.90 18.10
C ASP A 465 29.84 -37.35 19.28
N ALA A 466 31.17 -37.28 19.14
CA ALA A 466 32.04 -36.74 20.18
C ALA A 466 31.77 -35.25 20.44
N THR A 467 31.57 -34.47 19.37
CA THR A 467 31.33 -33.02 19.47
C THR A 467 29.96 -32.74 20.10
N ILE A 468 28.90 -33.41 19.65
CA ILE A 468 27.55 -33.28 20.22
C ILE A 468 27.54 -33.69 21.70
N ALA A 469 28.22 -34.78 22.07
CA ALA A 469 28.32 -35.20 23.47
C ALA A 469 29.01 -34.15 24.34
N ARG A 470 30.09 -33.51 23.84
CA ARG A 470 30.77 -32.41 24.53
C ARG A 470 29.85 -31.19 24.69
N LEU A 471 29.17 -30.79 23.63
CA LEU A 471 28.24 -29.64 23.63
C LEU A 471 27.06 -29.86 24.58
N ARG A 472 26.48 -31.07 24.65
CA ARG A 472 25.42 -31.40 25.62
C ARG A 472 25.88 -31.19 27.07
N ARG A 473 27.11 -31.59 27.40
CA ARG A 473 27.68 -31.36 28.73
C ARG A 473 27.78 -29.86 29.02
N CYS A 474 28.35 -29.07 28.10
CA CYS A 474 28.46 -27.61 28.24
C CYS A 474 27.09 -26.95 28.48
N MET A 475 26.07 -27.29 27.68
CA MET A 475 24.73 -26.69 27.81
C MET A 475 23.99 -27.13 29.08
N SER A 476 24.20 -28.36 29.55
CA SER A 476 23.60 -28.84 30.79
C SER A 476 24.11 -28.10 32.04
N VAL A 477 25.38 -27.66 32.02
CA VAL A 477 26.02 -26.90 33.10
C VAL A 477 25.62 -25.43 33.05
N LEU A 478 25.67 -24.81 31.88
CA LEU A 478 25.48 -23.36 31.74
C LEU A 478 24.00 -22.93 31.62
N ARG A 479 23.10 -23.87 31.29
CA ARG A 479 21.63 -23.67 31.22
C ARG A 479 21.23 -22.34 30.57
N PRO A 480 21.51 -22.13 29.27
CA PRO A 480 21.12 -20.91 28.59
C PRO A 480 19.59 -20.71 28.67
N ALA A 481 19.16 -19.50 29.03
CA ALA A 481 17.74 -19.17 29.05
C ALA A 481 17.17 -19.12 27.62
N TRP A 482 16.02 -19.74 27.41
CA TRP A 482 15.32 -19.79 26.13
C TRP A 482 14.00 -19.04 26.20
N HIS A 483 13.59 -18.40 25.10
CA HIS A 483 12.23 -17.86 25.02
C HIS A 483 11.20 -18.99 25.06
N GLY A 484 10.47 -19.09 26.19
CA GLY A 484 9.42 -20.08 26.42
C GLY A 484 9.60 -20.95 27.66
N ASP A 485 10.75 -20.86 28.34
CA ASP A 485 11.01 -21.49 29.64
C ASP A 485 10.49 -20.66 30.82
#